data_AF-A0A7X3U1B0-F1
#
_entry.id   AF-A0A7X3U1B0-F1
#
_cell.length_a   1.000
_cell.length_b   1.000
_cell.length_c   1.000
_cell.angle_alpha   90.00
_cell.angle_beta   90.00
_cell.angle_gamma   90.00
#
_symmetry.space_group_name_H-M   'P 1'
#
loop_
_entity.id
_entity.type
_entity.pdbx_description
1 polymer ?
#
loop_
_entity_poly.entity_id
_entity_poly.type
_entity_poly.pdbx_seq_one_letter_code
_entity_poly.pdbx_strand_id
1 'polypeptide(L)'
;MRPWLKREKPMGLPFLKGLRLALAGLLVGAAFIAIACGDDEGGEGEGATLSAVTSTTIVKDLVEQVGGDRVSVESIVPAGADVHTFALAPSDIRKATEADLVVIVGAELSVIEEDLADSTEGSVLELTHDMDLRPFPEGLAHADEHEDEHEHEDEHEHEDE
;
A
#
# COMPACT_ATOMS: atom_id res chain seq x y z
N MET A 1 21.36 -101.27 -5.84
CA MET A 1 20.64 -100.38 -6.79
C MET A 1 19.80 -99.41 -5.97
N ARG A 2 19.90 -98.09 -6.23
CA ARG A 2 19.28 -96.97 -5.47
C ARG A 2 17.75 -96.99 -5.63
N PRO A 3 16.89 -96.43 -4.73
CA PRO A 3 16.63 -94.97 -4.80
C PRO A 3 16.12 -94.26 -3.51
N TRP A 4 16.17 -92.92 -3.52
CA TRP A 4 15.44 -91.95 -2.64
C TRP A 4 15.99 -91.59 -1.25
N LEU A 5 16.90 -90.60 -1.21
CA LEU A 5 17.01 -89.64 -0.10
C LEU A 5 16.40 -88.31 -0.56
N LYS A 6 15.18 -88.04 -0.09
CA LYS A 6 14.50 -86.76 -0.28
C LYS A 6 15.21 -85.72 0.59
N ARG A 7 15.94 -84.79 -0.02
CA ARG A 7 16.42 -83.58 0.66
C ARG A 7 15.33 -82.53 0.58
N GLU A 8 14.82 -82.14 1.72
CA GLU A 8 13.94 -80.99 1.86
C GLU A 8 14.81 -79.73 1.90
N LYS A 9 14.55 -78.77 1.02
CA LYS A 9 15.25 -77.47 1.01
C LYS A 9 14.76 -76.63 2.18
N PRO A 10 15.64 -75.92 2.92
CA PRO A 10 15.19 -74.98 3.94
C PRO A 10 14.45 -73.83 3.27
N MET A 11 13.22 -73.61 3.72
CA MET A 11 12.40 -72.47 3.36
C MET A 11 13.02 -71.23 4.01
N GLY A 12 14.04 -70.66 3.36
CA GLY A 12 14.61 -69.38 3.76
C GLY A 12 13.54 -68.30 3.75
N LEU A 13 13.56 -67.40 4.73
CA LEU A 13 12.63 -66.29 4.90
C LEU A 13 13.13 -65.03 4.13
N PRO A 14 12.81 -64.81 2.85
CA PRO A 14 13.10 -63.53 2.19
C PRO A 14 12.13 -62.43 2.65
N PHE A 15 10.98 -62.77 3.22
CA PHE A 15 9.85 -61.85 3.40
C PHE A 15 10.06 -60.80 4.52
N LEU A 16 10.85 -61.11 5.55
CA LEU A 16 11.06 -60.20 6.70
C LEU A 16 12.16 -59.15 6.47
N LYS A 17 13.01 -59.32 5.45
CA LYS A 17 14.09 -58.36 5.15
C LYS A 17 13.57 -57.15 4.36
N GLY A 18 12.61 -57.36 3.46
CA GLY A 18 11.98 -56.28 2.70
C GLY A 18 11.17 -55.30 3.56
N LEU A 19 10.49 -55.83 4.59
CA LEU A 19 9.66 -55.02 5.48
C LEU A 19 10.46 -54.06 6.38
N ARG A 20 11.66 -54.47 6.81
CA ARG A 20 12.57 -53.61 7.61
C ARG A 20 13.21 -52.50 6.79
N LEU A 21 13.49 -52.74 5.51
CA LEU A 21 14.00 -51.72 4.58
C LEU A 21 12.91 -50.70 4.20
N ALA A 22 11.65 -51.15 4.04
CA ALA A 22 10.52 -50.27 3.78
C ALA A 22 10.20 -49.34 4.96
N LEU A 23 10.30 -49.83 6.20
CA LEU A 23 10.05 -49.03 7.40
C LEU A 23 11.16 -48.00 7.68
N ALA A 24 12.43 -48.36 7.38
CA ALA A 24 13.55 -47.42 7.46
C ALA A 24 13.48 -46.32 6.39
N GLY A 25 13.01 -46.65 5.18
CA GLY A 25 12.77 -45.66 4.12
C GLY A 25 11.65 -44.66 4.46
N LEU A 26 10.58 -45.12 5.12
CA LEU A 26 9.46 -44.27 5.54
C LEU A 26 9.87 -43.25 6.62
N LEU A 27 10.72 -43.64 7.58
CA LEU A 27 11.21 -42.74 8.63
C LEU A 27 12.21 -41.69 8.10
N VAL A 28 13.05 -42.06 7.11
CA VAL A 28 13.96 -41.10 6.46
C VAL A 28 13.20 -40.13 5.54
N GLY A 29 12.16 -40.60 4.85
CA GLY A 29 11.31 -39.74 4.01
C GLY A 29 10.52 -38.70 4.82
N ALA A 30 10.01 -39.06 5.99
CA ALA A 30 9.31 -38.13 6.88
C ALA A 30 10.25 -37.05 7.46
N ALA A 31 11.52 -37.39 7.71
CA ALA A 31 12.53 -36.43 8.18
C ALA A 31 12.92 -35.40 7.10
N PHE A 32 12.83 -35.75 5.81
CA PHE A 32 13.09 -34.83 4.70
C PHE A 32 11.94 -33.81 4.48
N ILE A 33 10.68 -34.19 4.77
CA ILE A 33 9.53 -33.29 4.64
C ILE A 33 9.54 -32.21 5.74
N ALA A 34 10.07 -32.51 6.93
CA ALA A 34 10.18 -31.54 8.03
C ALA A 34 11.27 -30.46 7.79
N ILE A 35 12.23 -30.68 6.89
CA ILE A 35 13.26 -29.68 6.54
C ILE A 35 12.75 -28.73 5.43
N ALA A 36 11.73 -29.13 4.68
CA ALA A 36 11.10 -28.31 3.64
C ALA A 36 10.02 -27.35 4.18
N CYS A 37 9.51 -27.61 5.39
CA CYS A 37 8.91 -26.59 6.26
C CYS A 37 9.95 -26.14 7.29
N GLY A 38 11.12 -25.71 6.81
CA GLY A 38 11.81 -24.66 7.53
C GLY A 38 10.87 -23.46 7.46
N ASP A 39 10.37 -23.05 8.61
CA ASP A 39 9.72 -21.77 8.80
C ASP A 39 10.61 -20.74 8.11
N ASP A 40 10.12 -20.16 7.02
CA ASP A 40 10.66 -18.91 6.50
C ASP A 40 10.21 -17.85 7.51
N GLU A 41 10.78 -17.90 8.72
CA GLU A 41 10.99 -16.71 9.52
C GLU A 41 11.98 -15.90 8.71
N GLY A 42 11.49 -15.31 7.63
CA GLY A 42 12.11 -14.21 6.93
C GLY A 42 12.37 -13.21 8.01
N GLY A 43 13.61 -13.23 8.53
CA GLY A 43 14.05 -12.33 9.56
C GLY A 43 13.71 -10.95 9.06
N GLU A 44 12.73 -10.33 9.71
CA GLU A 44 12.45 -8.92 9.61
C GLU A 44 13.77 -8.25 9.98
N GLY A 45 14.55 -7.89 8.97
CA GLY A 45 15.38 -6.73 9.14
C GLY A 45 14.40 -5.65 9.55
N GLU A 46 14.56 -5.10 10.76
CA GLU A 46 14.02 -3.81 11.15
C GLU A 46 14.60 -2.74 10.19
N GLY A 47 14.24 -2.83 8.91
CA GLY A 47 14.35 -1.77 7.95
C GLY A 47 13.36 -0.72 8.42
N ALA A 48 13.82 0.52 8.55
CA ALA A 48 12.98 1.63 8.96
C ALA A 48 11.68 1.61 8.15
N THR A 49 10.54 1.52 8.84
CA THR A 49 9.21 1.63 8.23
C THR A 49 9.11 3.00 7.57
N LEU A 50 8.76 3.04 6.28
CA LEU A 50 8.58 4.28 5.54
C LEU A 50 7.38 5.04 6.12
N SER A 51 7.58 6.29 6.54
CA SER A 51 6.48 7.17 6.96
C SER A 51 5.84 7.83 5.74
N ALA A 52 4.54 7.63 5.53
CA ALA A 52 3.81 8.21 4.42
C ALA A 52 2.61 9.03 4.87
N VAL A 53 2.35 10.12 4.16
CA VAL A 53 1.14 10.94 4.30
C VAL A 53 0.41 10.96 2.98
N THR A 54 -0.92 10.90 3.02
CA THR A 54 -1.77 10.87 1.83
C THR A 54 -2.83 11.97 1.87
N SER A 55 -3.25 12.47 0.71
CA SER A 55 -4.32 13.49 0.67
C SER A 55 -5.67 12.92 1.13
N THR A 56 -6.02 11.70 0.71
CA THR A 56 -7.31 11.08 1.02
C THR A 56 -7.19 9.66 1.56
N THR A 57 -8.22 9.21 2.27
CA THR A 57 -8.30 7.84 2.82
C THR A 57 -8.33 6.75 1.75
N ILE A 58 -8.76 7.07 0.53
CA ILE A 58 -8.74 6.12 -0.60
C ILE A 58 -7.29 5.86 -1.03
N VAL A 59 -6.48 6.92 -1.09
CA VAL A 59 -5.05 6.80 -1.39
C VAL A 59 -4.32 6.11 -0.25
N LYS A 60 -4.67 6.41 1.01
CA LYS A 60 -4.17 5.69 2.17
C LYS A 60 -4.35 4.17 2.02
N ASP A 61 -5.57 3.72 1.75
CA ASP A 61 -5.89 2.29 1.61
C ASP A 61 -5.06 1.63 0.48
N LEU A 62 -4.89 2.32 -0.65
CA LEU A 62 -4.01 1.86 -1.74
C LEU A 62 -2.55 1.71 -1.28
N VAL A 63 -2.03 2.70 -0.56
CA VAL A 63 -0.65 2.68 -0.04
C VAL A 63 -0.46 1.57 0.99
N GLU A 64 -1.42 1.35 1.89
CA GLU A 64 -1.39 0.24 2.86
C GLU A 64 -1.36 -1.12 2.15
N GLN A 65 -2.21 -1.32 1.13
CA GLN A 65 -2.27 -2.58 0.38
C GLN A 65 -0.97 -2.87 -0.38
N VAL A 66 -0.30 -1.85 -0.92
CA VAL A 66 0.95 -2.01 -1.68
C VAL A 66 2.16 -2.14 -0.77
N GLY A 67 2.22 -1.31 0.27
CA GLY A 67 3.36 -1.25 1.19
C GLY A 67 3.41 -2.40 2.19
N GLY A 68 2.25 -2.87 2.65
CA GLY A 68 2.14 -3.83 3.75
C GLY A 68 2.82 -3.31 5.01
N ASP A 69 3.51 -4.19 5.74
CA ASP A 69 4.18 -3.84 7.01
C ASP A 69 5.41 -2.91 6.85
N ARG A 70 5.78 -2.56 5.61
CA ARG A 70 6.92 -1.69 5.31
C ARG A 70 6.58 -0.20 5.31
N VAL A 71 5.29 0.15 5.42
CA VAL A 71 4.83 1.54 5.41
C VAL A 71 3.92 1.81 6.62
N SER A 72 4.08 2.98 7.22
CA SER A 72 3.14 3.54 8.18
C SER A 72 2.52 4.76 7.54
N VAL A 73 1.21 4.73 7.29
CA VAL A 73 0.55 5.76 6.48
C VAL A 73 -0.65 6.42 7.18
N GLU A 74 -0.68 7.75 7.10
CA GLU A 74 -1.80 8.57 7.55
C GLU A 74 -2.45 9.33 6.40
N SER A 75 -3.75 9.65 6.54
CA SER A 75 -4.48 10.51 5.61
C SER A 75 -4.69 11.87 6.26
N ILE A 76 -4.45 12.94 5.49
CA ILE A 76 -4.72 14.32 5.92
C ILE A 76 -6.22 14.57 6.01
N VAL A 77 -6.95 14.29 4.94
CA VAL A 77 -8.41 14.37 4.99
C VAL A 77 -8.95 13.14 5.70
N PRO A 78 -9.64 13.28 6.85
CA PRO A 78 -10.15 12.15 7.60
C PRO A 78 -11.36 11.52 6.89
N ALA A 79 -11.66 10.27 7.24
CA ALA A 79 -12.84 9.58 6.71
C ALA A 79 -14.13 10.37 7.01
N GLY A 80 -14.95 10.58 5.97
CA GLY A 80 -16.22 11.31 6.07
C GLY A 80 -16.12 12.83 5.95
N ALA A 81 -14.91 13.41 5.86
CA ALA A 81 -14.74 14.81 5.48
C ALA A 81 -14.76 14.98 3.95
N ASP A 82 -15.19 16.16 3.50
CA ASP A 82 -15.13 16.54 2.09
C ASP A 82 -13.73 17.05 1.75
N VAL A 83 -13.06 16.39 0.79
CA VAL A 83 -11.72 16.74 0.33
C VAL A 83 -11.68 18.07 -0.42
N HIS A 84 -12.75 18.44 -1.12
CA HIS A 84 -12.78 19.64 -1.97
C HIS A 84 -12.79 20.93 -1.14
N THR A 85 -13.33 20.87 0.08
CA THR A 85 -13.45 22.03 0.99
C THR A 85 -12.62 21.88 2.25
N PHE A 86 -11.76 20.86 2.34
CA PHE A 86 -10.95 20.63 3.53
C PHE A 86 -9.94 21.77 3.72
N ALA A 87 -9.73 22.20 4.96
CA ALA A 87 -8.76 23.22 5.30
C ALA A 87 -7.62 22.60 6.12
N LEU A 88 -6.37 22.81 5.68
CA LEU A 88 -5.19 22.30 6.37
C LEU A 88 -5.01 22.98 7.73
N ALA A 89 -4.79 22.18 8.76
CA ALA A 89 -4.33 22.67 10.04
C ALA A 89 -2.79 22.72 10.07
N PRO A 90 -2.18 23.57 10.94
CA PRO A 90 -0.73 23.57 11.13
C PRO A 90 -0.15 22.21 11.58
N SER A 91 -0.98 21.36 12.21
CA SER A 91 -0.59 19.98 12.51
C SER A 91 -0.42 19.11 11.28
N ASP A 92 -1.20 19.35 10.23
CA ASP A 92 -1.19 18.56 9.00
C ASP A 92 0.04 18.88 8.17
N ILE A 93 0.39 20.16 8.08
CA ILE A 93 1.67 20.63 7.51
C ILE A 93 2.85 19.94 8.20
N ARG A 94 2.87 19.92 9.54
CA ARG A 94 3.95 19.24 10.28
C ARG A 94 4.04 17.75 9.94
N LYS A 95 2.90 17.05 9.83
CA LYS A 95 2.90 15.63 9.45
C LYS A 95 3.53 15.43 8.07
N ALA A 96 3.22 16.30 7.11
CA ALA A 96 3.78 16.21 5.77
C ALA A 96 5.28 16.56 5.73
N THR A 97 5.70 17.57 6.48
CA THR A 97 7.13 17.92 6.66
C THR A 97 7.93 16.75 7.21
N GLU A 98 7.38 16.02 8.18
CA GLU A 98 8.04 14.89 8.85
C GLU A 98 7.93 13.55 8.08
N ALA A 99 7.17 13.50 6.98
CA ALA A 99 6.96 12.27 6.21
C ALA A 99 8.09 12.04 5.20
N ASP A 100 8.43 10.76 4.98
CA ASP A 100 9.37 10.36 3.92
C ASP A 100 8.72 10.45 2.53
N LEU A 101 7.40 10.28 2.48
CA LEU A 101 6.59 10.26 1.26
C LEU A 101 5.25 10.97 1.47
N VAL A 102 4.92 11.88 0.56
CA VAL A 102 3.58 12.44 0.40
C VAL A 102 2.97 11.89 -0.88
N VAL A 103 1.77 11.31 -0.80
CA VAL A 103 1.03 10.80 -1.97
C VAL A 103 -0.27 11.60 -2.14
N ILE A 104 -0.37 12.29 -3.28
CA ILE A 104 -1.54 13.09 -3.65
C ILE A 104 -2.20 12.51 -4.89
N VAL A 105 -3.49 12.79 -5.09
CA VAL A 105 -4.19 12.35 -6.30
C VAL A 105 -3.70 13.16 -7.49
N GLY A 106 -3.67 14.50 -7.36
CA GLY A 106 -3.42 15.43 -8.46
C GLY A 106 -4.70 15.77 -9.21
N ALA A 107 -4.55 16.24 -10.45
CA ALA A 107 -5.67 16.63 -11.33
C ALA A 107 -6.64 17.64 -10.69
N GLU A 108 -6.10 18.61 -9.93
CA GLU A 108 -6.87 19.68 -9.28
C GLU A 108 -7.98 19.17 -8.36
N LEU A 109 -7.81 17.98 -7.75
CA LEU A 109 -8.83 17.38 -6.89
C LEU A 109 -9.18 18.29 -5.69
N SER A 110 -8.17 18.90 -5.07
CA SER A 110 -8.34 19.77 -3.91
C SER A 110 -7.24 20.81 -3.81
N VAL A 111 -7.60 21.96 -3.24
CA VAL A 111 -6.70 23.10 -2.98
C VAL A 111 -5.56 22.77 -2.03
N ILE A 112 -5.69 21.72 -1.22
CA ILE A 112 -4.67 21.36 -0.21
C ILE A 112 -3.51 20.54 -0.79
N GLU A 113 -3.64 19.98 -2.00
CA GLU A 113 -2.65 19.03 -2.51
C GLU A 113 -1.32 19.71 -2.85
N GLU A 114 -1.36 20.95 -3.36
CA GLU A 114 -0.17 21.76 -3.62
C GLU A 114 0.54 22.12 -2.31
N ASP A 115 -0.20 22.66 -1.33
CA ASP A 115 0.35 22.98 0.00
C ASP A 115 0.99 21.75 0.67
N LEU A 116 0.39 20.57 0.50
CA LEU A 116 0.91 19.33 1.06
C LEU A 116 2.22 18.91 0.37
N ALA A 117 2.26 18.98 -0.96
CA ALA A 117 3.45 18.68 -1.76
C ALA A 117 4.61 19.64 -1.45
N ASP A 118 4.32 20.92 -1.25
CA ASP A 118 5.32 21.94 -0.96
C ASP A 118 5.83 21.90 0.49
N SER A 119 5.02 21.37 1.42
CA SER A 119 5.37 21.31 2.83
C SER A 119 6.35 20.21 3.22
N THR A 120 6.55 19.19 2.36
CA THR A 120 7.39 18.04 2.68
C THR A 120 8.85 18.25 2.29
N GLU A 121 9.77 17.71 3.10
CA GLU A 121 11.18 17.57 2.72
C GLU A 121 11.46 16.21 2.05
N GLY A 122 10.46 15.33 2.03
CA GLY A 122 10.51 13.98 1.47
C GLY A 122 10.17 13.92 -0.02
N SER A 123 9.80 12.73 -0.49
CA SER A 123 9.37 12.52 -1.87
C SER A 123 7.89 12.83 -2.03
N VAL A 124 7.49 13.40 -3.18
CA VAL A 124 6.09 13.57 -3.56
C VAL A 124 5.75 12.61 -4.70
N LEU A 125 4.63 11.90 -4.57
CA LEU A 125 4.05 11.07 -5.61
C LEU A 125 2.66 11.58 -5.96
N GLU A 126 2.52 12.16 -7.15
CA GLU A 126 1.22 12.51 -7.73
C GLU A 126 0.71 11.33 -8.57
N LEU A 127 -0.45 10.77 -8.22
CA LEU A 127 -0.99 9.59 -8.88
C LEU A 127 -1.41 9.83 -10.34
N THR A 128 -1.76 11.06 -10.69
CA THR A 128 -2.23 11.41 -12.04
C THR A 128 -1.16 11.91 -13.00
N HIS A 129 0.11 12.02 -12.57
CA HIS A 129 1.17 12.68 -13.35
C HIS A 129 1.32 12.15 -14.79
N ASP A 130 1.18 10.84 -14.99
CA ASP A 130 1.34 10.16 -16.29
C ASP A 130 -0.01 9.64 -16.86
N MET A 131 -1.14 10.20 -16.42
CA MET A 131 -2.46 9.79 -16.88
C MET A 131 -3.00 10.69 -17.99
N ASP A 132 -3.54 10.09 -19.06
CA ASP A 132 -4.34 10.81 -20.05
C ASP A 132 -5.70 11.20 -19.45
N LEU A 133 -5.76 12.38 -18.84
CA LEU A 133 -6.99 12.90 -18.24
C LEU A 133 -8.02 13.26 -19.31
N ARG A 134 -9.29 12.95 -19.01
CA ARG A 134 -10.39 13.39 -19.87
C ARG A 134 -10.60 14.90 -19.65
N PRO A 135 -10.78 15.68 -20.73
CA PRO A 135 -11.05 17.10 -20.59
C PRO A 135 -12.38 17.33 -19.87
N PHE A 136 -12.44 18.42 -19.11
CA PHE A 136 -13.69 18.86 -18.52
C PHE A 136 -14.67 19.25 -19.66
N PRO A 137 -15.94 18.83 -19.63
CA PRO A 137 -16.89 19.18 -20.68
C PRO A 137 -17.09 20.70 -20.77
N GLU A 138 -16.99 21.25 -21.97
CA GLU A 138 -17.26 22.66 -22.22
C GLU A 138 -18.68 23.05 -21.75
N GLY A 139 -18.82 24.19 -21.07
CA GLY A 139 -20.10 24.71 -20.57
C GLY A 139 -20.53 24.21 -19.18
N LEU A 140 -19.70 23.43 -18.49
CA LEU A 140 -19.91 23.06 -17.07
C LEU A 140 -18.96 23.77 -16.09
N ALA A 141 -17.99 24.52 -16.61
CA ALA A 141 -17.12 25.38 -15.82
C ALA A 141 -17.78 26.76 -15.65
N HIS A 142 -18.61 26.90 -14.62
CA HIS A 142 -19.20 28.19 -14.23
C HIS A 142 -19.23 28.32 -12.71
N ALA A 143 -18.16 28.90 -12.17
CA ALA A 143 -18.03 29.57 -10.87
C ALA A 143 -16.62 30.19 -10.94
N ASP A 144 -16.36 31.49 -11.03
CA ASP A 144 -17.12 32.68 -10.69
C ASP A 144 -16.67 33.81 -11.64
N GLU A 145 -17.61 34.43 -12.35
CA GLU A 145 -17.40 35.74 -12.99
C GLU A 145 -18.57 36.63 -12.56
N HIS A 146 -18.64 36.91 -11.27
CA HIS A 146 -19.32 38.11 -10.79
C HIS A 146 -18.22 39.16 -10.57
N GLU A 147 -17.84 39.85 -11.65
CA GLU A 147 -17.30 41.20 -11.54
C GLU A 147 -18.42 42.06 -10.93
N ASP A 148 -18.41 42.20 -9.60
CA ASP A 148 -19.10 43.31 -8.95
C ASP A 148 -18.36 44.59 -9.35
N GLU A 149 -18.74 45.15 -10.50
CA GLU A 149 -18.44 46.53 -10.86
C GLU A 149 -19.11 47.44 -9.82
N HIS A 150 -18.40 47.74 -8.74
CA HIS A 150 -18.74 48.86 -7.88
C HIS A 150 -18.41 50.16 -8.62
N GLU A 151 -19.34 50.63 -9.44
CA GLU A 151 -19.41 52.02 -9.86
C GLU A 151 -19.61 52.88 -8.61
N HIS A 152 -18.52 53.49 -8.14
CA HIS A 152 -18.60 54.64 -7.25
C HIS A 152 -19.01 55.84 -8.11
N GLU A 153 -20.31 56.15 -8.13
CA GLU A 153 -20.78 57.47 -8.55
C GLU A 153 -20.31 58.50 -7.52
N ASP A 154 -19.19 59.16 -7.85
CA ASP A 154 -18.83 60.46 -7.33
C ASP A 154 -19.83 61.49 -7.89
N GLU A 155 -20.78 61.95 -7.07
CA GLU A 155 -21.56 63.16 -7.35
C GLU A 155 -21.61 64.12 -6.14
N HIS A 156 -20.73 65.13 -6.24
CA HIS A 156 -20.94 66.58 -6.05
C HIS A 156 -21.04 67.24 -4.65
N GLU A 157 -19.92 67.89 -4.30
CA GLU A 157 -19.71 69.34 -4.05
C GLU A 157 -20.72 70.21 -3.26
N HIS A 158 -20.16 70.82 -2.19
CA HIS A 158 -20.25 72.21 -1.67
C HIS A 158 -21.60 72.86 -1.27
N GLU A 159 -21.68 73.38 -0.03
CA GLU A 159 -21.69 74.84 0.26
C GLU A 159 -21.66 75.15 1.78
N ASP A 160 -21.16 76.34 2.09
CA ASP A 160 -20.75 76.90 3.39
C ASP A 160 -21.87 77.12 4.43
N GLU A 161 -21.52 77.06 5.72
CA GLU A 161 -21.87 78.07 6.77
C GLU A 161 -21.07 77.85 8.08
#